data_AF-A0A662YID0-F1
#
_entry.id   AF-A0A662YID0-F1
#
_cell.length_a   1.000
_cell.length_b   1.000
_cell.length_c   1.000
_cell.angle_alpha   90.00
_cell.angle_beta   90.00
_cell.angle_gamma   90.00
#
_symmetry.space_group_name_H-M   'P 1'
#
loop_
_entity.id
_entity.type
_entity.pdbx_description
1 polymer ?
#
loop_
_entity_poly.entity_id
_entity_poly.type
_entity_poly.pdbx_seq_one_letter_code
_entity_poly.pdbx_strand_id
1 'polypeptide(L)'
;MWRIVLLQESGTECYERCWRLPILPEHTASLKGSQSDSRSTSRGRYGGASTAAAFLQQFVYKDVDWAHIDIAGPSHYSSAKSYFPKGATGF
;
A
#
# COMPACT_ATOMS: atom_id res chain seq x y z
N MET A 1 1.03 7.36 16.78
CA MET A 1 2.05 8.20 16.10
C MET A 1 3.41 7.51 16.01
N TRP A 2 3.88 6.80 17.05
CA TRP A 2 5.20 6.15 17.10
C TRP A 2 5.45 4.99 16.12
N ARG A 3 4.42 4.26 15.70
CA ARG A 3 4.60 3.01 14.94
C ARG A 3 4.89 3.17 13.44
N ILE A 4 4.47 4.27 12.82
CA ILE A 4 4.73 4.54 11.39
C ILE A 4 6.21 4.86 11.17
N VAL A 5 6.82 5.55 12.13
CA VAL A 5 8.22 5.95 12.11
C VAL A 5 9.14 4.71 12.06
N LEU A 6 8.82 3.67 12.83
CA LEU A 6 9.60 2.42 12.87
C LEU A 6 9.72 1.74 11.50
N LEU A 7 8.63 1.62 10.73
CA LEU A 7 8.68 0.98 9.41
C LEU A 7 9.56 1.77 8.42
N GLN A 8 9.54 3.09 8.50
CA GLN A 8 10.35 3.94 7.62
C GLN A 8 11.82 3.95 8.03
N GLU A 9 12.10 3.91 9.34
CA GLU A 9 13.45 3.78 9.89
C GLU A 9 14.06 2.44 9.50
N SER A 10 13.37 1.33 9.75
CA SER A 10 13.84 -0.01 9.35
C SER A 10 14.08 -0.11 7.84
N GLY A 11 13.17 0.42 7.00
CA GLY A 11 13.38 0.48 5.56
C GLY A 11 14.58 1.33 5.13
N THR A 12 14.95 2.34 5.94
CA THR A 12 16.16 3.12 5.70
C THR A 12 17.42 2.32 6.05
N GLU A 13 17.39 1.57 7.15
CA GLU A 13 18.52 0.74 7.60
C GLU A 13 18.80 -0.44 6.66
N CYS A 14 17.77 -1.11 6.15
CA CYS A 14 17.92 -2.25 5.23
C CYS A 14 17.97 -1.85 3.74
N TYR A 15 17.99 -0.56 3.43
CA TYR A 15 17.95 0.00 2.06
C TYR A 15 16.66 -0.23 1.26
N GLU A 16 15.62 -0.80 1.87
CA GLU A 16 14.26 -0.97 1.32
C GLU A 16 13.33 0.15 1.79
N ARG A 17 13.59 1.36 1.28
CA ARG A 17 12.90 2.57 1.73
C ARG A 17 11.39 2.52 1.45
N CYS A 18 10.61 2.80 2.48
CA CYS A 18 9.15 2.89 2.41
C CYS A 18 8.67 4.34 2.26
N TRP A 19 7.62 4.55 1.46
CA TRP A 19 6.94 5.84 1.34
C TRP A 19 5.52 5.76 1.86
N ARG A 20 5.14 6.65 2.77
CA ARG A 20 3.78 6.65 3.34
C ARG A 20 2.79 7.25 2.34
N LEU A 21 1.81 6.45 1.94
CA LEU A 21 0.63 6.92 1.21
C LEU A 21 -0.56 7.16 2.14
N PRO A 22 -1.41 8.15 1.84
CA PRO A 22 -2.58 8.44 2.66
C PRO A 22 -3.75 7.50 2.34
N ILE A 23 -4.52 7.15 3.37
CA ILE A 23 -5.86 6.57 3.26
C ILE A 23 -6.83 7.64 3.77
N LEU A 24 -7.44 8.38 2.84
CA LEU A 24 -8.35 9.48 3.13
C LEU A 24 -9.82 9.01 3.02
N PRO A 25 -10.78 9.70 3.66
CA PRO A 25 -12.20 9.32 3.65
C PRO A 25 -12.80 9.14 2.25
N GLU A 26 -12.36 9.94 1.27
CA GLU A 26 -12.77 9.87 -0.13
C GLU A 26 -12.41 8.54 -0.80
N HIS A 27 -11.32 7.90 -0.38
CA HIS A 27 -10.93 6.58 -0.91
C HIS A 27 -11.97 5.53 -0.53
N THR A 28 -12.37 5.49 0.74
CA THR A 28 -13.42 4.59 1.24
C THR A 28 -14.77 4.90 0.59
N ALA A 29 -15.13 6.18 0.47
CA ALA A 29 -16.38 6.60 -0.18
C ALA A 29 -16.46 6.14 -1.65
N SER A 30 -15.32 6.13 -2.35
CA SER A 30 -15.26 5.70 -3.76
C SER A 30 -15.58 4.22 -3.98
N LEU A 31 -15.51 3.39 -2.93
CA LEU A 31 -15.73 1.95 -2.97
C LEU A 31 -17.19 1.56 -2.69
N LYS A 32 -18.06 2.53 -2.33
CA LYS A 32 -19.47 2.24 -2.00
C LYS A 32 -20.19 1.58 -3.18
N GLY A 33 -20.65 0.35 -2.95
CA GLY A 33 -21.49 -0.42 -3.87
C GLY A 33 -22.92 0.10 -3.90
N SER A 34 -23.62 -0.14 -5.01
CA SER A 34 -25.07 0.10 -5.12
C SER A 34 -25.89 -1.10 -4.64
N GLN A 35 -25.32 -2.30 -4.77
CA GLN A 35 -25.95 -3.60 -4.44
C GLN A 35 -25.03 -4.48 -3.58
N SER A 36 -23.96 -3.90 -3.04
CA SER A 36 -22.97 -4.59 -2.21
C SER A 36 -22.47 -3.62 -1.14
N ASP A 37 -22.01 -4.15 -0.01
CA ASP A 37 -21.42 -3.36 1.06
C ASP A 37 -20.21 -2.55 0.57
N SER A 38 -19.43 -3.16 -0.33
CA SER A 38 -18.23 -2.57 -0.93
C SER A 38 -17.96 -3.10 -2.34
N ARG A 39 -17.18 -2.37 -3.11
CA ARG A 39 -16.64 -2.75 -4.43
C ARG A 39 -15.16 -3.04 -4.27
N SER A 40 -14.65 -4.03 -5.00
CA SER A 40 -13.21 -4.33 -5.03
C SER A 40 -12.38 -3.29 -5.79
N THR A 41 -13.02 -2.40 -6.55
CA THR A 41 -12.36 -1.34 -7.33
C THR A 41 -13.10 -0.02 -7.21
N SER A 42 -12.34 1.08 -7.19
CA SER A 42 -12.88 2.44 -7.23
C SER A 42 -13.57 2.74 -8.57
N ARG A 43 -14.44 3.76 -8.59
CA ARG A 43 -15.14 4.20 -9.81
C ARG A 43 -14.23 4.89 -10.84
N GLY A 44 -13.06 5.39 -10.41
CA GLY A 44 -12.10 6.10 -11.24
C GLY A 44 -10.72 5.44 -11.27
N ARG A 45 -9.84 5.97 -12.13
CA ARG A 45 -8.47 5.48 -12.34
C ARG A 45 -7.39 6.11 -11.45
N TYR A 46 -7.73 7.16 -10.70
CA TYR A 46 -6.78 7.92 -9.88
C TYR A 46 -6.76 7.39 -8.46
N GLY A 47 -5.56 7.36 -7.85
CA GLY A 47 -5.40 6.95 -6.46
C GLY A 47 -5.58 5.45 -6.22
N GLY A 48 -5.36 4.60 -7.24
CA GLY A 48 -5.60 3.15 -7.16
C GLY A 48 -4.94 2.45 -5.96
N ALA A 49 -3.69 2.80 -5.63
CA ALA A 49 -3.01 2.24 -4.46
C ALA A 49 -3.71 2.60 -3.14
N SER A 50 -4.12 3.87 -2.99
CA SER A 50 -4.83 4.33 -1.79
C SER A 50 -6.25 3.80 -1.69
N THR A 51 -6.96 3.61 -2.81
CA THR A 51 -8.30 3.01 -2.82
C THR A 51 -8.25 1.50 -2.56
N ALA A 52 -7.24 0.80 -3.07
CA ALA A 52 -6.99 -0.60 -2.72
C ALA A 52 -6.69 -0.77 -1.23
N ALA A 53 -5.84 0.09 -0.66
CA ALA A 53 -5.57 0.09 0.78
C ALA A 53 -6.84 0.39 1.61
N ALA A 54 -7.68 1.33 1.17
CA ALA A 54 -8.96 1.63 1.80
C ALA A 54 -9.95 0.45 1.73
N PHE A 55 -9.91 -0.35 0.67
CA PHE A 55 -10.70 -1.58 0.57
C PHE A 55 -10.25 -2.60 1.62
N LEU A 56 -8.93 -2.86 1.72
CA LEU A 56 -8.38 -3.79 2.71
C LEU A 56 -8.68 -3.37 4.16
N GLN A 57 -8.62 -2.06 4.45
CA GLN A 57 -8.88 -1.52 5.79
C GLN A 57 -10.29 -1.88 6.32
N GLN A 58 -11.28 -2.09 5.46
CA GLN A 58 -12.65 -2.45 5.87
C GLN A 58 -12.73 -3.83 6.55
N PHE A 59 -11.71 -4.67 6.36
CA PHE A 59 -11.62 -6.02 6.92
C PHE A 59 -10.71 -6.10 8.15
N VAL A 60 -10.16 -4.97 8.59
CA VAL A 60 -9.29 -4.88 9.77
C VAL A 60 -10.12 -4.46 10.98
N TYR A 61 -9.98 -5.18 12.10
CA TYR A 61 -10.61 -4.79 13.36
C TYR A 61 -10.05 -3.46 13.86
N LYS A 62 -10.90 -2.64 14.50
CA LYS A 62 -10.56 -1.26 14.89
C LYS A 62 -9.35 -1.13 15.83
N ASP A 63 -9.11 -2.16 16.64
CA ASP A 63 -8.05 -2.15 17.66
C ASP A 63 -6.77 -2.87 17.20
N VAL A 64 -6.63 -3.13 15.90
CA VAL A 64 -5.44 -3.75 15.31
C VAL A 64 -4.54 -2.68 14.71
N ASP A 65 -3.30 -2.63 15.19
CA ASP A 65 -2.25 -1.86 14.53
C ASP A 65 -1.89 -2.52 13.20
N TRP A 66 -2.24 -1.86 12.11
CA TRP A 66 -2.14 -2.42 10.76
C TRP A 66 -1.41 -1.48 9.80
N ALA A 67 -0.64 -2.10 8.90
CA ALA A 67 -0.06 -1.45 7.73
C ALA A 67 -0.22 -2.36 6.51
N HIS A 68 -0.55 -1.76 5.37
CA HIS A 68 -0.46 -2.40 4.06
C HIS A 68 0.77 -1.87 3.33
N ILE A 69 1.62 -2.78 2.85
CA ILE A 69 2.81 -2.47 2.08
C ILE A 69 2.55 -2.92 0.64
N ASP A 70 2.37 -1.96 -0.26
CA ASP A 70 2.22 -2.22 -1.70
C ASP A 70 3.61 -2.25 -2.36
N ILE A 71 4.06 -3.46 -2.71
CA ILE A 71 5.40 -3.72 -3.27
C ILE A 71 5.38 -3.92 -4.79
N ALA A 72 4.26 -3.63 -5.47
CA ALA A 72 4.15 -3.88 -6.91
C ALA A 72 5.29 -3.21 -7.71
N GLY A 73 5.65 -1.97 -7.35
CA GLY A 73 6.75 -1.21 -7.94
C GLY A 73 8.14 -1.84 -7.73
N PRO A 74 8.60 -2.05 -6.48
CA PRO A 74 9.93 -2.59 -6.22
C PRO A 74 10.07 -4.09 -6.43
N SER A 75 8.99 -4.89 -6.52
CA SER A 75 9.05 -6.36 -6.59
C SER A 75 9.87 -6.94 -7.76
N HIS A 76 10.01 -6.19 -8.86
CA HIS A 76 10.70 -6.66 -10.05
C HIS A 76 11.31 -5.51 -10.86
N TYR A 77 12.57 -5.65 -11.29
CA TYR A 77 13.22 -4.70 -12.19
C TYR A 77 13.44 -5.26 -13.59
N SER A 78 13.08 -4.47 -14.61
CA SER A 78 13.27 -4.81 -16.03
C SER A 78 14.73 -4.75 -16.49
N SER A 79 15.59 -4.10 -15.70
CA SER A 79 17.04 -4.00 -15.89
C SER A 79 17.75 -4.03 -14.54
N ALA A 80 19.02 -4.40 -14.53
CA ALA A 80 19.83 -4.39 -13.30
C ALA A 80 19.91 -2.96 -12.73
N LYS A 81 19.88 -2.87 -11.40
CA LYS A 81 20.14 -1.66 -10.61
C LYS A 81 21.39 -1.88 -9.77
N SER A 82 21.82 -0.86 -9.03
CA SER A 82 23.11 -0.85 -8.30
C SER A 82 23.45 -2.16 -7.59
N TYR A 83 22.55 -2.67 -6.74
CA TYR A 83 22.74 -3.92 -6.00
C TYR A 83 21.64 -4.95 -6.26
N PHE A 84 20.82 -4.75 -7.29
CA PHE A 84 19.75 -5.67 -7.67
C PHE A 84 19.97 -6.20 -9.11
N PRO A 85 19.96 -7.53 -9.31
CA PRO A 85 19.96 -8.09 -10.66
C PRO A 85 18.67 -7.72 -11.40
N LYS A 86 18.67 -7.90 -12.73
CA LYS A 86 17.41 -7.90 -13.50
C LYS A 86 16.55 -9.07 -13.02
N GLY A 87 15.27 -8.83 -12.77
CA GLY A 87 14.34 -9.85 -12.30
C GLY A 87 13.66 -9.48 -10.99
N ALA A 88 13.23 -10.51 -10.25
CA ALA A 88 12.67 -10.38 -8.92
C ALA A 88 13.72 -9.82 -7.94
N THR A 89 13.29 -8.90 -7.07
CA THR A 89 14.17 -8.18 -6.14
C THR A 89 14.15 -8.77 -4.73
N GLY A 90 13.05 -9.40 -4.34
CA GLY A 90 12.87 -9.93 -2.98
C GLY A 90 12.58 -8.85 -1.93
N PHE A 91 12.12 -7.66 -2.37
CA PHE A 91 11.58 -6.62 -1.48
C PHE A 91 10.46 -7.16 -0.59
#